data_AF-A0A9D8PGI7-F1
#
_entry.id   AF-A0A9D8PGI7-F1
#
_cell.length_a   1.000
_cell.length_b   1.000
_cell.length_c   1.000
_cell.angle_alpha   90.00
_cell.angle_beta   90.00
_cell.angle_gamma   90.00
#
_symmetry.space_group_name_H-M   'P 1'
#
loop_
_entity.id
_entity.type
_entity.pdbx_description
1 polymer ?
#
loop_
_entity_poly.entity_id
_entity_poly.type
_entity_poly.pdbx_seq_one_letter_code
_entity_poly.pdbx_strand_id
1 'polypeptide(L)'
;MITLILYTRVGCCLCEGLEERLRELLPGTGAPEAASDPPRPGLERVRLRLVDVDSDPALQARYGLSVPVLALASDEQDGAITPLPWVSPRLQGEPLRRWLLRHLDL
;
A
#
# COMPACT_ATOMS: atom_id res chain seq x y z
N MET A 1 -13.33 7.90 0.73
CA MET A 1 -12.02 7.54 1.35
C MET A 1 -11.33 6.55 0.42
N ILE A 2 -9.99 6.53 0.41
CA ILE A 2 -9.23 5.60 -0.43
C ILE A 2 -8.51 4.58 0.44
N THR A 3 -8.72 3.30 0.17
CA THR A 3 -8.01 2.21 0.86
C THR A 3 -6.96 1.61 -0.08
N LEU A 4 -5.71 1.76 0.29
CA LEU A 4 -4.58 1.11 -0.36
C LEU A 4 -4.34 -0.24 0.32
N ILE A 5 -4.58 -1.32 -0.40
CA ILE A 5 -4.39 -2.69 0.06
C ILE A 5 -3.01 -3.16 -0.38
N LEU A 6 -2.17 -3.59 0.55
CA LEU A 6 -0.94 -4.30 0.26
C LEU A 6 -1.14 -5.78 0.55
N TYR A 7 -1.15 -6.58 -0.52
CA TYR A 7 -1.12 -8.03 -0.43
C TYR A 7 0.30 -8.48 -0.08
N THR A 8 0.42 -9.13 1.06
CA THR A 8 1.68 -9.58 1.66
C THR A 8 1.63 -11.08 1.92
N ARG A 9 2.76 -11.66 2.32
CA ARG A 9 2.86 -13.02 2.83
C ARG A 9 3.94 -13.12 3.89
N VAL A 10 3.82 -14.08 4.78
CA VAL A 10 4.82 -14.34 5.82
C VAL A 10 6.15 -14.76 5.19
N GLY A 11 7.26 -14.17 5.66
CA GLY A 11 8.61 -14.48 5.20
C GLY A 11 9.04 -13.78 3.91
N CYS A 12 8.31 -12.76 3.46
CA CYS A 12 8.62 -11.97 2.27
C CYS A 12 9.34 -10.66 2.62
N CYS A 13 10.67 -10.62 2.52
CA CYS A 13 11.47 -9.41 2.81
C CYS A 13 11.10 -8.22 1.90
N LEU A 14 10.66 -8.49 0.67
CA LEU A 14 10.20 -7.43 -0.25
C LEU A 14 8.89 -6.78 0.23
N CYS A 15 8.04 -7.57 0.88
CA CYS A 15 6.75 -7.12 1.39
C CYS A 15 6.96 -6.25 2.63
N GLU A 16 7.81 -6.70 3.55
CA GLU A 16 8.20 -5.96 4.76
C GLU A 16 8.79 -4.59 4.40
N GLY A 17 9.77 -4.54 3.49
CA GLY A 17 10.40 -3.28 3.09
C GLY A 17 9.47 -2.32 2.34
N LEU A 18 8.47 -2.82 1.60
CA LEU A 18 7.46 -1.97 0.97
C LEU A 18 6.46 -1.44 2.01
N GLU A 19 6.05 -2.28 2.93
CA GLU A 19 5.14 -1.96 4.02
C GLU A 19 5.69 -0.83 4.90
N GLU A 20 6.95 -0.92 5.32
CA GLU A 20 7.63 0.12 6.10
C GLU A 20 7.60 1.47 5.38
N ARG A 21 7.98 1.50 4.10
CA ARG A 21 7.99 2.72 3.29
C ARG A 21 6.60 3.32 3.08
N LEU A 22 5.58 2.47 2.96
CA LEU A 22 4.20 2.94 2.88
C LEU A 22 3.75 3.53 4.22
N ARG A 23 4.16 2.95 5.35
CA ARG A 23 3.86 3.50 6.68
C ARG A 23 4.49 4.85 6.93
N GLU A 24 5.70 5.07 6.43
CA GLU A 24 6.38 6.37 6.50
C GLU A 24 5.64 7.47 5.71
N LEU A 25 4.94 7.09 4.63
CA LEU A 25 4.27 8.02 3.73
C LEU A 25 2.80 8.26 4.07
N LEU A 26 2.13 7.27 4.66
CA LEU A 26 0.69 7.27 4.85
C LEU A 26 0.30 7.71 6.27
N PRO A 27 -0.62 8.68 6.41
CA PRO A 27 -0.99 9.19 7.72
C PRO A 27 -1.75 8.15 8.53
N GLY A 28 -1.44 8.07 9.83
CA GLY A 28 -2.11 7.17 10.78
C GLY A 28 -1.68 5.70 10.69
N THR A 29 -0.57 5.40 10.01
CA THR A 29 -0.05 4.03 9.86
C THR A 29 1.33 3.81 10.50
N GLY A 30 2.02 4.89 10.90
CA GLY A 30 3.26 4.86 11.68
C GLY A 30 3.03 5.04 13.18
N ALA A 31 4.01 4.61 13.98
CA ALA A 31 4.05 4.83 15.42
C ALA A 31 3.95 6.34 15.76
N PRO A 32 3.33 6.71 16.90
CA PRO A 32 3.10 8.12 17.29
C PRO A 32 4.39 8.96 17.48
N GLU A 33 5.57 8.35 17.40
CA GLU A 33 6.85 8.99 17.71
C GLU A 33 7.56 9.60 16.49
N ALA A 34 7.07 9.36 15.27
CA ALA A 34 7.57 10.00 14.04
C ALA A 34 6.89 11.37 13.76
N ALA A 35 6.36 12.03 14.80
CA ALA A 35 5.64 13.29 14.75
C ALA A 35 6.47 14.51 14.30
N SER A 36 7.69 14.31 13.78
CA SER A 36 8.56 15.37 13.25
C SER A 36 8.68 15.39 11.72
N ASP A 37 8.13 14.43 10.97
CA ASP A 37 7.99 14.58 9.51
C ASP A 37 6.69 15.36 9.23
N PRO A 38 6.74 16.50 8.51
CA PRO A 38 5.54 17.26 8.19
C PRO A 38 4.55 16.37 7.41
N PRO A 39 3.24 16.47 7.66
CA PRO A 39 2.23 15.69 6.94
C PRO A 39 2.41 15.92 5.43
N ARG A 40 2.70 14.85 4.68
CA ARG A 40 2.87 14.95 3.24
C ARG A 40 1.50 15.20 2.60
N PRO A 41 1.26 16.38 1.99
CA PRO A 41 -0.06 16.73 1.47
C PRO A 41 -0.51 15.75 0.39
N GLY A 42 -1.81 15.52 0.26
CA GLY A 42 -2.40 14.68 -0.80
C GLY A 42 -2.66 13.22 -0.41
N LEU A 43 -1.87 12.61 0.48
CA LEU A 43 -2.10 11.23 0.95
C LEU A 43 -2.95 11.14 2.24
N GLU A 44 -3.45 12.27 2.73
CA GLU A 44 -4.29 12.41 3.94
C GLU A 44 -5.54 11.53 3.98
N ARG A 45 -6.14 11.29 2.80
CA ARG A 45 -7.37 10.51 2.62
C ARG A 45 -7.12 9.04 2.24
N VAL A 46 -5.86 8.62 2.26
CA VAL A 46 -5.43 7.26 1.95
C VAL A 46 -5.20 6.50 3.26
N ARG A 47 -5.65 5.24 3.31
CA ARG A 47 -5.45 4.33 4.43
C ARG A 47 -4.78 3.06 3.94
N LEU A 48 -3.72 2.62 4.63
CA LEU A 48 -3.06 1.35 4.33
C LEU A 48 -3.81 0.20 4.99
N ARG A 49 -4.05 -0.88 4.25
CA ARG A 49 -4.55 -2.16 4.77
C ARG A 49 -3.64 -3.28 4.31
N LEU A 50 -3.24 -4.14 5.25
CA LEU A 50 -2.44 -5.32 4.96
C LEU A 50 -3.34 -6.54 4.85
N VAL A 51 -3.13 -7.33 3.81
CA VAL A 51 -3.87 -8.58 3.59
C VAL A 51 -2.86 -9.68 3.29
N ASP A 52 -2.82 -10.69 4.17
CA ASP A 52 -2.04 -11.89 3.94
C ASP A 52 -2.73 -12.76 2.88
N VAL A 53 -2.03 -13.05 1.78
CA VAL A 53 -2.55 -13.88 0.71
C VAL A 53 -2.63 -15.35 1.11
N ASP A 54 -1.82 -15.80 2.07
CA ASP A 54 -1.82 -17.20 2.52
C ASP A 54 -3.03 -17.51 3.45
N SER A 55 -3.76 -16.49 3.90
CA SER A 55 -4.97 -16.61 4.71
C SER A 55 -6.25 -16.92 3.92
N ASP A 56 -6.25 -16.74 2.59
CA ASP A 56 -7.38 -17.03 1.71
C ASP A 56 -6.90 -17.80 0.46
N PRO A 57 -7.37 -19.03 0.21
CA PRO A 57 -6.96 -19.83 -0.95
C PRO A 57 -7.17 -19.13 -2.31
N ALA A 58 -8.20 -18.29 -2.44
CA ALA A 58 -8.46 -17.56 -3.68
C ALA A 58 -7.43 -16.43 -3.89
N LEU A 59 -7.06 -15.73 -2.82
CA LEU A 59 -6.00 -14.72 -2.86
C LEU A 59 -4.63 -15.36 -3.07
N GLN A 60 -4.36 -16.50 -2.43
CA GLN A 60 -3.14 -17.27 -2.61
C GLN A 60 -2.96 -17.72 -4.07
N ALA A 61 -4.01 -18.30 -4.68
CA ALA A 61 -3.97 -18.73 -6.07
C ALA A 61 -3.76 -17.56 -7.05
N ARG A 62 -4.31 -16.39 -6.73
CA ARG A 62 -4.25 -15.21 -7.60
C ARG A 62 -2.96 -14.40 -7.46
N TYR A 63 -2.44 -14.24 -6.24
CA TYR A 63 -1.35 -13.32 -5.92
C TYR A 63 -0.14 -13.98 -5.27
N GLY A 64 -0.19 -15.26 -4.88
CA GLY A 64 0.86 -15.93 -4.10
C GLY A 64 2.25 -15.95 -4.74
N LEU A 65 2.34 -15.81 -6.07
CA LEU A 65 3.61 -15.72 -6.82
C LEU A 65 4.00 -14.28 -7.21
N SER A 66 3.10 -13.32 -7.01
CA SER A 66 3.25 -11.93 -7.47
C SER A 66 3.37 -10.93 -6.33
N VAL A 67 3.31 -11.39 -5.08
CA VAL A 67 3.52 -10.52 -3.91
C VAL A 67 4.93 -9.91 -3.94
N PRO A 68 5.09 -8.64 -3.53
CA PRO A 68 4.05 -7.74 -3.04
C PRO A 68 3.17 -7.15 -4.16
N VAL A 69 1.85 -7.12 -3.93
CA VAL A 69 0.87 -6.49 -4.85
C VAL A 69 0.14 -5.36 -4.13
N LEU A 70 0.07 -4.19 -4.77
CA LEU A 70 -0.77 -3.10 -4.31
C LEU A 70 -2.11 -3.13 -5.03
N ALA A 71 -3.18 -2.83 -4.31
CA ALA A 71 -4.50 -2.67 -4.89
C ALA A 71 -5.23 -1.48 -4.27
N LEU A 72 -6.10 -0.88 -5.08
CA LEU A 72 -6.91 0.27 -4.74
C LEU A 72 -8.34 -0.18 -4.48
N ALA A 73 -8.89 0.23 -3.35
CA ALA A 73 -10.32 0.13 -3.08
C ALA A 73 -10.85 1.53 -2.73
N SER A 74 -11.79 2.00 -3.54
CA SER A 74 -12.45 3.29 -3.32
C SER A 74 -13.88 3.06 -2.85
N ASP A 75 -14.33 3.84 -1.86
CA ASP A 75 -15.74 3.87 -1.43
C ASP A 75 -16.69 4.26 -2.58
N GLU A 76 -16.20 5.09 -3.51
CA GLU A 76 -16.99 5.64 -4.63
C GLU A 76 -17.33 4.59 -5.71
N GLN A 77 -16.62 3.46 -5.75
CA GLN A 77 -16.66 2.50 -6.85
C GLN A 77 -17.15 1.14 -6.37
N ASP A 78 -18.36 1.05 -5.83
CA ASP A 78 -19.09 -0.21 -5.53
C ASP A 78 -18.26 -1.31 -4.80
N GLY A 79 -17.22 -0.91 -4.05
CA GLY A 79 -16.27 -1.84 -3.43
C GLY A 79 -15.32 -2.58 -4.38
N ALA A 80 -15.22 -2.17 -5.65
CA ALA A 80 -14.33 -2.76 -6.64
C ALA A 80 -12.86 -2.55 -6.26
N ILE A 81 -12.11 -3.66 -6.16
CA ILE A 81 -10.68 -3.66 -5.87
C ILE A 81 -9.90 -3.73 -7.18
N THR A 82 -9.09 -2.71 -7.45
CA THR A 82 -8.28 -2.64 -8.67
C THR A 82 -6.80 -2.83 -8.34
N PRO A 83 -6.12 -3.87 -8.85
CA PRO A 83 -4.68 -4.03 -8.65
C PRO A 83 -3.91 -2.90 -9.35
N LEU A 84 -2.96 -2.31 -8.64
CA LEU A 84 -2.05 -1.31 -9.16
C LEU A 84 -0.86 -1.98 -9.87
N PRO A 85 -0.18 -1.24 -10.77
CA PRO A 85 1.07 -1.71 -11.35
C PRO A 85 2.12 -2.03 -10.29
N TRP A 86 3.04 -2.93 -10.62
CA TRP A 86 4.11 -3.30 -9.70
C TRP A 86 4.98 -2.09 -9.36
N VAL A 87 5.19 -1.88 -8.07
CA VAL A 87 6.05 -0.81 -7.56
C VAL A 87 7.47 -1.33 -7.38
N SER A 88 8.45 -0.56 -7.87
CA SER A 88 9.85 -0.96 -7.74
C SER A 88 10.28 -0.97 -6.28
N PRO A 89 10.98 -2.03 -5.80
CA PRO A 89 11.50 -2.13 -4.43
C PRO A 89 12.66 -1.16 -4.19
N ARG A 90 13.06 -0.36 -5.18
CA ARG A 90 14.00 0.76 -5.00
C ARG A 90 13.30 2.10 -4.80
N LEU A 91 11.99 2.17 -5.03
CA LEU A 91 11.21 3.39 -4.91
C LEU A 91 10.90 3.64 -3.41
N GLN A 92 11.29 4.81 -2.91
CA GLN A 92 11.12 5.19 -1.51
C GLN A 92 11.00 6.72 -1.38
N GLY A 93 10.46 7.20 -0.26
CA GLY A 93 10.30 8.63 0.01
C GLY A 93 9.48 9.35 -1.07
N GLU A 94 9.99 10.48 -1.55
CA GLU A 94 9.26 11.36 -2.47
C GLU A 94 8.96 10.72 -3.85
N PRO A 95 9.87 9.97 -4.50
CA PRO A 95 9.52 9.17 -5.68
C PRO A 95 8.36 8.20 -5.48
N LEU A 96 8.29 7.52 -4.34
CA LEU A 96 7.21 6.59 -4.02
C LEU A 96 5.89 7.34 -3.79
N ARG A 97 5.94 8.47 -3.07
CA ARG A 97 4.78 9.35 -2.90
C ARG A 97 4.21 9.81 -4.24
N ARG A 98 5.05 10.32 -5.15
CA ARG A 98 4.58 10.78 -6.48
C ARG A 98 3.99 9.65 -7.31
N TRP A 99 4.56 8.45 -7.21
CA TRP A 99 4.00 7.28 -7.87
C TRP A 99 2.61 6.95 -7.33
N LEU A 100 2.43 6.98 -6.00
CA LEU A 100 1.13 6.77 -5.38
C LEU A 100 0.11 7.84 -5.84
N LEU A 101 0.45 9.12 -5.74
CA LEU A 101 -0.46 10.20 -6.17
C LEU A 101 -0.94 10.01 -7.62
N ARG A 102 -0.03 9.68 -8.55
CA ARG A 102 -0.38 9.41 -9.95
C ARG A 102 -1.34 8.25 -10.14
N HIS A 103 -1.22 7.18 -9.34
CA HIS A 103 -2.03 5.96 -9.52
C HIS A 103 -3.30 5.95 -8.66
N LEU A 104 -3.38 6.86 -7.70
CA LEU A 104 -4.57 7.08 -6.88
C LEU A 104 -5.43 8.22 -7.44
N ASP A 105 -5.03 8.81 -8.57
CA ASP A 105 -5.63 10.00 -9.17
C ASP A 105 -5.75 11.18 -8.17
N LEU A 106 -4.68 11.43 -7.41
CA LEU A 106 -4.57 12.43 -6.33
C LEU A 106 -3.56 13.55 -6.61
#